data_AF-A0A242CG08-F1
#
_entry.id   AF-A0A242CG08-F1
#
_cell.length_a   1.000
_cell.length_b   1.000
_cell.length_c   1.000
_cell.angle_alpha   90.00
_cell.angle_beta   90.00
_cell.angle_gamma   90.00
#
_symmetry.space_group_name_H-M   'P 1'
#
loop_
_entity.id
_entity.type
_entity.pdbx_description
1 polymer ?
#
loop_
_entity_poly.entity_id
_entity_poly.type
_entity_poly.pdbx_seq_one_letter_code
_entity_poly.pdbx_strand_id
1 'polypeptide(L)'
;MQAYLVYEKGNEEAGSDIVFAKNARVARYMIYGTYLEPESFIDIRAVRAPDFDDCLFFSERDICHRKWKLGWWFDAGDLPDAETADDEEFFEWYFQNYERE
;
A
#
# COMPACT_ATOMS: atom_id res chain seq x y z
N MET A 1 -0.90 -6.70 16.10
CA MET A 1 -0.53 -5.42 15.45
C MET A 1 -1.74 -4.92 14.70
N GLN A 2 -1.78 -3.65 14.29
CA GLN A 2 -2.90 -3.09 13.54
C GLN A 2 -2.38 -2.41 12.27
N ALA A 3 -3.19 -2.33 11.21
CA ALA A 3 -2.79 -1.79 9.91
C ALA A 3 -2.92 -0.25 9.84
N TYR A 4 -1.86 0.44 9.46
CA TYR A 4 -1.84 1.89 9.32
C TYR A 4 -1.49 2.27 7.89
N LEU A 5 -2.24 3.23 7.35
CA LEU A 5 -1.86 3.94 6.14
C LEU A 5 -0.80 4.99 6.52
N VAL A 6 0.37 4.91 5.90
CA VAL A 6 1.44 5.90 5.99
C VAL A 6 1.57 6.66 4.69
N TYR A 7 1.78 7.97 4.80
CA TYR A 7 1.92 8.88 3.67
C TYR A 7 2.62 10.17 4.11
N GLU A 8 3.15 10.91 3.15
CA GLU A 8 3.66 12.27 3.37
C GLU A 8 2.54 13.30 3.19
N LYS A 9 2.28 14.11 4.23
CA LYS A 9 1.24 15.14 4.15
C LYS A 9 1.67 16.24 3.20
N GLY A 10 0.86 16.49 2.17
CA GLY A 10 1.09 17.56 1.20
C GLY A 10 1.91 17.14 -0.02
N ASN A 11 2.26 15.86 -0.10
CA ASN A 11 2.91 15.25 -1.25
C ASN A 11 2.09 14.03 -1.71
N GLU A 12 1.07 14.27 -2.55
CA GLU A 12 0.22 13.20 -3.08
C GLU A 12 0.97 12.32 -4.09
N GLU A 13 1.97 12.89 -4.77
CA GLU A 13 2.81 12.19 -5.75
C GLU A 13 3.76 11.17 -5.08
N ALA A 14 4.16 11.40 -3.83
CA ALA A 14 4.95 10.43 -3.06
C ALA A 14 4.19 9.12 -2.79
N GLY A 15 2.86 9.11 -2.91
CA GLY A 15 2.04 7.93 -2.67
C GLY A 15 1.82 7.60 -1.20
N SER A 16 1.36 6.37 -0.95
CA SER A 16 1.05 5.89 0.39
C SER A 16 1.17 4.37 0.47
N ASP A 17 1.34 3.84 1.69
CA ASP A 17 1.50 2.40 1.90
C ASP A 17 0.86 1.93 3.22
N ILE A 18 0.64 0.62 3.33
CA ILE A 18 0.10 -0.05 4.50
C ILE A 18 1.25 -0.66 5.31
N VAL A 19 1.36 -0.25 6.57
CA VAL A 19 2.30 -0.83 7.54
C VAL A 19 1.57 -1.39 8.75
N PHE A 20 2.08 -2.47 9.31
CA PHE A 20 1.52 -3.06 10.53
C PHE A 20 2.32 -2.62 11.74
N ALA A 21 1.66 -1.98 12.72
CA ALA A 21 2.34 -1.43 13.88
C ALA A 21 1.54 -1.64 15.18
N LYS A 22 2.21 -1.45 16.33
CA LYS A 22 1.54 -1.45 17.64
C LYS A 22 0.71 -0.17 17.87
N ASN A 23 1.11 0.95 17.28
CA ASN A 23 0.45 2.24 17.37
C ASN A 23 0.89 3.17 16.24
N ALA A 24 0.19 4.29 16.06
CA ALA A 24 0.46 5.28 15.01
C ALA A 24 1.87 5.88 15.08
N ARG A 25 2.43 6.04 16.29
CA ARG A 25 3.80 6.57 16.45
C ARG A 25 4.81 5.61 15.84
N VAL A 26 4.68 4.31 16.09
CA VAL A 26 5.56 3.29 15.48
C VAL A 26 5.33 3.21 13.98
N ALA A 27 4.08 3.24 13.52
CA ALA A 27 3.75 3.21 12.09
C ALA A 27 4.44 4.31 11.30
N ARG A 28 4.47 5.55 11.81
CA ARG A 28 5.17 6.68 11.17
C ARG A 28 6.64 6.39 10.90
N TYR A 29 7.33 5.66 11.76
CA TYR A 29 8.74 5.31 11.53
C TYR A 29 8.92 4.17 10.53
N MET A 30 7.90 3.33 10.35
CA MET A 30 7.95 2.20 9.42
C MET A 30 7.86 2.61 7.96
N ILE A 31 7.51 3.87 7.65
CA ILE A 31 7.52 4.37 6.27
C ILE A 31 8.89 4.19 5.61
N TYR A 32 9.99 4.28 6.36
CA TYR A 32 11.34 4.06 5.85
C TYR A 32 11.68 2.59 5.52
N GLY A 33 10.77 1.66 5.84
CA GLY A 33 10.83 0.28 5.38
C GLY A 33 9.91 0.00 4.19
N THR A 34 9.28 1.03 3.62
CA THR A 34 8.44 0.95 2.41
C THR A 34 9.21 1.50 1.21
N TYR A 35 8.59 1.45 0.03
CA TYR A 35 9.13 2.07 -1.19
C TYR A 35 8.95 3.60 -1.24
N LEU A 36 8.28 4.19 -0.24
CA LEU A 36 8.06 5.64 -0.19
C LEU A 36 9.36 6.37 0.16
N GLU A 37 9.66 7.44 -0.57
CA GLU A 37 10.80 8.33 -0.32
C GLU A 37 10.30 9.70 0.19
N PRO A 38 9.87 9.81 1.46
CA PRO A 38 9.33 11.07 1.98
C PRO A 38 10.41 12.14 2.06
N GLU A 39 10.11 13.35 1.58
CA GLU A 39 11.04 14.48 1.61
C GLU A 39 11.19 15.07 3.02
N SER A 40 10.14 14.94 3.85
CA SER A 40 10.01 15.57 5.15
C SER A 40 9.57 14.59 6.24
N PHE A 41 10.47 14.30 7.18
CA PHE A 41 10.15 13.45 8.33
C PHE A 41 8.99 14.01 9.20
N ILE A 42 8.90 15.33 9.30
CA ILE A 42 7.88 16.00 10.11
C ILE A 42 6.49 15.91 9.48
N ASP A 43 6.40 15.68 8.17
CA ASP A 43 5.14 15.62 7.43
C ASP A 43 4.62 14.20 7.21
N ILE A 44 5.40 13.18 7.58
CA ILE A 44 4.91 11.81 7.65
C ILE A 44 3.71 11.71 8.60
N ARG A 45 2.61 11.14 8.11
CA ARG A 45 1.41 10.82 8.88
C ARG A 45 1.15 9.33 8.86
N ALA A 46 0.46 8.87 9.90
CA ALA A 46 -0.03 7.50 9.99
C ALA A 46 -1.48 7.55 10.47
N VAL A 47 -2.39 6.96 9.71
CA VAL A 47 -3.82 6.86 10.05
C VAL A 47 -4.24 5.39 10.09
N ARG A 48 -5.27 5.07 10.87
CA ARG A 48 -5.78 3.69 10.95
C ARG A 48 -6.35 3.26 9.59
N ALA A 49 -6.00 2.06 9.14
CA ALA A 49 -6.52 1.42 7.93
C ALA A 49 -7.18 0.07 8.31
N PRO A 50 -8.36 0.10 8.95
CA PRO A 50 -8.99 -1.10 9.52
C PRO A 50 -9.33 -2.16 8.46
N ASP A 51 -9.50 -1.77 7.19
CA ASP A 51 -9.79 -2.69 6.07
C ASP A 51 -8.65 -3.69 5.77
N PHE A 52 -7.50 -3.53 6.43
CA PHE A 52 -6.32 -4.37 6.32
C PHE A 52 -5.93 -5.04 7.64
N ASP A 53 -6.69 -4.90 8.74
CA ASP A 53 -6.29 -5.46 10.04
C ASP A 53 -6.16 -6.99 10.03
N ASP A 54 -6.87 -7.67 9.13
CA ASP A 54 -6.79 -9.11 8.88
C ASP A 54 -5.64 -9.52 7.93
N CYS A 55 -4.96 -8.55 7.32
CA CYS A 55 -3.89 -8.78 6.36
C CYS A 55 -2.48 -8.88 6.97
N LEU A 56 -2.34 -9.00 8.30
CA LEU A 56 -1.03 -8.99 8.98
C LEU A 56 -0.05 -10.06 8.48
N PHE A 57 -0.56 -11.20 8.00
CA PHE A 57 0.23 -12.33 7.52
C PHE A 57 0.11 -12.53 6.01
N PHE A 58 -0.48 -11.56 5.30
CA PHE A 58 -0.62 -11.63 3.85
C PHE A 58 0.76 -11.46 3.20
N SER A 59 0.93 -12.10 2.05
CA SER A 59 2.08 -11.78 1.19
C SER A 59 1.92 -10.38 0.61
N GLU A 60 3.01 -9.81 0.10
CA GLU A 60 2.96 -8.51 -0.58
C GLU A 60 1.94 -8.51 -1.72
N ARG A 61 1.93 -9.58 -2.53
CA ARG A 61 0.94 -9.78 -3.60
C ARG A 61 -0.50 -9.73 -3.07
N ASP A 62 -0.79 -10.40 -1.96
CA ASP A 62 -2.15 -10.43 -1.41
C ASP A 62 -2.54 -9.07 -0.80
N ILE A 63 -1.57 -8.31 -0.24
CA ILE A 63 -1.79 -6.92 0.20
C ILE A 63 -2.07 -6.01 -1.00
N CYS A 64 -1.32 -6.16 -2.10
CA CYS A 64 -1.53 -5.41 -3.33
C CYS A 64 -2.88 -5.74 -3.97
N HIS A 65 -3.30 -7.01 -3.97
CA HIS A 65 -4.64 -7.41 -4.40
C HIS A 65 -5.74 -6.75 -3.55
N ARG A 66 -5.55 -6.71 -2.22
CA ARG A 66 -6.48 -6.04 -1.31
C ARG A 66 -6.56 -4.53 -1.57
N LYS A 67 -5.42 -3.86 -1.77
CA LYS A 67 -5.35 -2.43 -2.15
C LYS A 67 -6.08 -2.17 -3.46
N TRP A 68 -5.83 -2.99 -4.48
CA TRP A 68 -6.51 -2.92 -5.76
C TRP A 68 -8.03 -3.04 -5.61
N LYS A 69 -8.53 -4.04 -4.88
CA LYS A 69 -9.97 -4.18 -4.57
C LYS A 69 -10.57 -3.01 -3.80
N LEU A 70 -9.75 -2.21 -3.12
CA LEU A 70 -10.16 -0.99 -2.42
C LEU A 70 -9.96 0.28 -3.27
N GLY A 71 -9.68 0.14 -4.58
CA GLY A 71 -9.58 1.25 -5.53
C GLY A 71 -8.25 2.00 -5.51
N TRP A 72 -7.18 1.35 -5.01
CA TRP A 72 -5.85 1.94 -5.04
C TRP A 72 -5.25 1.90 -6.45
N TRP A 73 -4.49 2.94 -6.76
CA TRP A 73 -3.72 3.04 -8.00
C TRP A 73 -2.25 2.71 -7.72
N PHE A 74 -1.59 2.16 -8.72
CA PHE A 74 -0.17 1.78 -8.67
C PHE A 74 0.56 2.49 -9.81
N ASP A 75 1.83 2.83 -9.60
CA ASP A 75 2.67 3.49 -10.60
C ASP A 75 3.24 2.49 -11.62
N ALA A 76 2.37 1.59 -12.08
CA ALA A 76 2.63 0.60 -13.11
C ALA A 76 1.46 0.67 -14.09
N GLY A 77 1.76 0.98 -15.35
CA GLY A 77 0.76 1.20 -16.40
C GLY A 77 -0.20 0.02 -16.57
N ASP A 78 -1.35 0.30 -17.19
CA ASP A 78 -2.37 -0.69 -17.56
C ASP A 78 -2.94 -1.52 -16.39
N LEU A 79 -3.03 -0.93 -15.19
CA LEU A 79 -3.73 -1.54 -14.04
C LEU A 79 -5.19 -1.88 -14.42
N PRO A 80 -5.64 -3.14 -14.26
CA PRO A 80 -7.03 -3.52 -14.51
C PRO A 80 -7.99 -2.74 -13.58
N ASP A 81 -9.16 -2.36 -14.09
CA ASP A 81 -10.16 -1.68 -13.26
C ASP A 81 -10.79 -2.65 -12.27
N ALA A 82 -10.66 -2.37 -10.97
CA ALA A 82 -11.17 -3.22 -9.89
C ALA A 82 -12.69 -3.44 -9.90
N GLU A 83 -13.46 -2.57 -10.57
CA GLU A 83 -14.92 -2.71 -10.70
C GLU A 83 -15.32 -3.67 -11.82
N THR A 84 -14.47 -3.87 -12.84
CA THR A 84 -14.81 -4.66 -14.04
C THR A 84 -13.95 -5.88 -14.26
N ALA A 85 -12.69 -5.84 -13.81
CA ALA A 85 -11.73 -6.91 -14.00
C ALA A 85 -11.79 -7.93 -12.86
N ASP A 86 -11.42 -9.18 -13.17
CA ASP A 86 -11.38 -10.26 -12.20
C ASP A 86 -10.01 -10.41 -11.52
N ASP A 87 -9.94 -11.33 -10.56
CA ASP A 87 -8.72 -11.56 -9.79
C ASP A 87 -7.57 -12.13 -10.65
N GLU A 88 -7.89 -12.89 -11.71
CA GLU A 88 -6.90 -13.46 -12.61
C GLU A 88 -6.21 -12.36 -13.42
N GLU A 89 -6.98 -11.43 -13.97
CA GLU A 89 -6.46 -10.25 -14.68
C GLU A 89 -5.52 -9.41 -13.80
N PHE A 90 -5.88 -9.21 -12.52
CA PHE A 90 -5.00 -8.51 -11.58
C PHE A 90 -3.70 -9.27 -11.33
N PHE A 91 -3.75 -10.58 -11.09
CA PHE A 91 -2.54 -11.35 -10.81
C PHE A 91 -1.61 -11.46 -12.03
N GLU A 92 -2.16 -11.53 -13.24
CA GLU A 92 -1.36 -11.44 -14.47
C GLU A 92 -0.65 -10.09 -14.58
N TRP A 93 -1.38 -8.98 -14.33
CA TRP A 93 -0.79 -7.65 -14.31
C TRP A 93 0.29 -7.52 -13.22
N TYR A 94 0.04 -8.03 -12.01
CA TYR A 94 1.01 -8.01 -10.91
C TYR A 94 2.29 -8.78 -11.26
N PHE A 95 2.15 -9.98 -11.84
CA PHE A 95 3.29 -10.80 -12.26
C PHE A 95 4.17 -10.08 -13.30
N GLN A 96 3.54 -9.36 -14.23
CA GLN A 96 4.25 -8.65 -15.30
C GLN A 96 5.02 -7.42 -14.81
N ASN A 97 4.50 -6.73 -13.79
CA ASN A 97 5.03 -5.45 -13.33
C ASN A 97 5.89 -5.51 -12.07
N TYR A 98 5.67 -6.47 -11.17
CA TYR A 98 6.30 -6.49 -9.85
C TYR A 98 7.07 -7.78 -9.51
N GLU A 99 6.70 -8.93 -10.08
CA GLU A 99 7.37 -10.22 -9.75
C GLU A 99 8.59 -10.53 -10.64
N ARG A 100 9.00 -9.59 -11.49
CA ARG A 100 10.18 -9.71 -12.38
C ARG A 100 11.44 -9.03 -11.84
N GLU A 101 11.42 -8.43 -10.65
CA GLU A 101 12.57 -7.79 -10.00
C GLU A 101 13.33 -8.70 -9.03
#